data_AF-A0A1I6H2X0-F1
#
_entry.id   AF-A0A1I6H2X0-F1
#
_cell.length_a   1.000
_cell.length_b   1.000
_cell.length_c   1.000
_cell.angle_alpha   90.00
_cell.angle_beta   90.00
_cell.angle_gamma   90.00
#
_symmetry.space_group_name_H-M   'P 1'
#
loop_
_entity.id
_entity.type
_entity.pdbx_description
1 polymer ?
#
loop_
_entity_poly.entity_id
_entity_poly.type
_entity_poly.pdbx_seq_one_letter_code
_entity_poly.pdbx_strand_id
1 'polypeptide(L)'
;MEDKEILYMDHQDQTQAIIGRIVRQLFRLFTPSLLLMLLLGCVEELPLEELPDNDGAGLLVVEAVLTDQLKTQEVLLSRSSSRVDLETDTTFVPLLPTLRGERDSVDWEQGALIVLRGGDGSQYDFTEALPGQYLSNSQFALSQGVDYELEIATGGQNYRSDPLRIEGVATVANVRAERITNDFGVEGIQIYADAIPGSGATSRLRYTYEETYKIIAPRWNELEFELTNYDPCALPVITYDLELIRREVERQVCYNTRPSDRIIQPQATSGTTGSLTRQPIRFIPRDDFIITHRYSILVRQLVQSADAYGYYETLNNFSESQNLFSQIQPGALTANVSRTDGSDEIVLGYVEAANASEQRIFFDYADFFPGEAPPPFPFFCEDRSAPDAHRSRCASGMFGGGCPLSLVENIDLDLITFTGINGEGIGTCPGTYTFVPKVCGDCRTLGDNVVPDFWEE
;
A
#
# COMPACT_ATOMS: atom_id res chain seq x y z
N MET A 1 -87.75 28.23 -4.57
CA MET A 1 -86.42 28.48 -5.16
C MET A 1 -85.45 27.50 -4.49
N GLU A 2 -85.83 26.21 -4.52
CA GLU A 2 -85.15 25.07 -3.87
C GLU A 2 -85.09 23.90 -4.86
N ASP A 3 -86.06 23.79 -5.78
CA ASP A 3 -86.06 22.74 -6.82
C ASP A 3 -85.01 22.93 -7.95
N LYS A 4 -84.38 24.11 -8.07
CA LYS A 4 -83.32 24.35 -9.08
C LYS A 4 -81.91 24.02 -8.58
N GLU A 5 -81.70 23.95 -7.27
CA GLU A 5 -80.39 23.60 -6.68
C GLU A 5 -80.17 22.08 -6.64
N ILE A 6 -81.23 21.31 -6.40
CA ILE A 6 -81.18 19.84 -6.36
C ILE A 6 -80.87 19.26 -7.75
N LEU A 7 -81.39 19.86 -8.83
CA LEU A 7 -81.13 19.41 -10.19
C LEU A 7 -79.70 19.73 -10.68
N TYR A 8 -79.05 20.73 -10.10
CA TYR A 8 -77.67 21.11 -10.47
C TYR A 8 -76.63 20.25 -9.75
N MET A 9 -76.91 19.85 -8.49
CA MET A 9 -76.04 18.94 -7.74
C MET A 9 -76.07 17.50 -8.29
N ASP A 10 -77.22 16.99 -8.73
CA ASP A 10 -77.33 15.62 -9.28
C ASP A 10 -76.58 15.48 -10.64
N HIS A 11 -76.58 16.54 -11.45
CA HIS A 11 -75.88 16.55 -12.74
C HIS A 11 -74.35 16.57 -12.58
N GLN A 12 -73.84 17.19 -11.51
CA GLN A 12 -72.41 17.31 -11.21
C GLN A 12 -71.85 16.00 -10.61
N ASP A 13 -72.65 15.28 -9.83
CA ASP A 13 -72.28 13.99 -9.24
C ASP A 13 -72.25 12.86 -10.30
N GLN A 14 -73.22 12.86 -11.24
CA GLN A 14 -73.18 11.94 -12.38
C GLN A 14 -71.98 12.17 -13.31
N THR A 15 -71.57 13.42 -13.55
CA THR A 15 -70.39 13.71 -14.39
C THR A 15 -69.09 13.28 -13.70
N GLN A 16 -68.94 13.47 -12.39
CA GLN A 16 -67.77 12.97 -11.65
C GLN A 16 -67.71 11.44 -11.60
N ALA A 17 -68.84 10.76 -11.47
CA ALA A 17 -68.90 9.30 -11.49
C ALA A 17 -68.53 8.69 -12.87
N ILE A 18 -68.90 9.36 -13.96
CA ILE A 18 -68.56 8.94 -15.33
C ILE A 18 -67.07 9.19 -15.61
N ILE A 19 -66.52 10.34 -15.24
CA ILE A 19 -65.09 10.64 -15.38
C ILE A 19 -64.25 9.65 -14.55
N GLY A 20 -64.66 9.35 -13.31
CA GLY A 20 -63.98 8.35 -12.48
C GLY A 20 -64.00 6.93 -13.05
N ARG A 21 -65.09 6.53 -13.74
CA ARG A 21 -65.16 5.24 -14.48
C ARG A 21 -64.26 5.24 -15.70
N ILE A 22 -64.22 6.33 -16.47
CA ILE A 22 -63.36 6.46 -17.65
C ILE A 22 -61.89 6.45 -17.24
N VAL A 23 -61.51 7.18 -16.18
CA VAL A 23 -60.14 7.19 -15.66
C VAL A 23 -59.74 5.81 -15.15
N ARG A 24 -60.61 5.08 -14.42
CA ARG A 24 -60.31 3.69 -14.00
C ARG A 24 -60.21 2.71 -15.16
N GLN A 25 -61.00 2.89 -16.22
CA GLN A 25 -60.90 2.06 -17.42
C GLN A 25 -59.63 2.36 -18.22
N LEU A 26 -59.27 3.64 -18.38
CA LEU A 26 -58.00 4.04 -18.98
C LEU A 26 -56.82 3.54 -18.17
N PHE A 27 -56.86 3.63 -16.84
CA PHE A 27 -55.82 3.09 -15.97
C PHE A 27 -55.70 1.57 -16.12
N ARG A 28 -56.82 0.82 -16.17
CA ARG A 28 -56.82 -0.64 -16.38
C ARG A 28 -56.36 -1.08 -17.78
N LEU A 29 -56.46 -0.21 -18.78
CA LEU A 29 -55.98 -0.46 -20.15
C LEU A 29 -54.51 -0.08 -20.32
N PHE A 30 -54.07 1.02 -19.70
CA PHE A 30 -52.69 1.50 -19.81
C PHE A 30 -51.72 0.82 -18.84
N THR A 31 -52.15 0.38 -17.64
CA THR A 31 -51.26 -0.33 -16.70
C THR A 31 -50.70 -1.65 -17.22
N PRO A 32 -51.46 -2.55 -17.87
CA PRO A 32 -50.86 -3.76 -18.43
C PRO A 32 -49.96 -3.43 -19.64
N SER A 33 -50.25 -2.37 -20.39
CA SER A 33 -49.41 -1.92 -21.51
C SER A 33 -48.08 -1.31 -21.05
N LEU A 34 -48.09 -0.57 -19.95
CA LEU A 34 -46.88 0.01 -19.35
C LEU A 34 -46.04 -1.07 -18.67
N LEU A 35 -46.68 -2.05 -18.02
CA LEU A 35 -46.00 -3.21 -17.43
C LEU A 35 -45.36 -4.12 -18.51
N LEU A 36 -46.01 -4.24 -19.68
CA LEU A 36 -45.45 -4.99 -20.82
C LEU A 36 -44.27 -4.25 -21.48
N MET A 37 -44.28 -2.90 -21.51
CA MET A 37 -43.13 -2.11 -21.98
C MET A 37 -41.91 -2.24 -21.05
N LEU A 38 -42.11 -2.36 -19.74
CA LEU A 38 -41.03 -2.60 -18.78
C LEU A 38 -40.40 -4.00 -18.92
N LEU A 39 -41.12 -4.97 -19.50
CA LEU A 39 -40.65 -6.34 -19.75
C LEU A 39 -40.01 -6.54 -21.13
N LEU A 40 -40.08 -5.54 -22.01
CA LEU A 40 -39.51 -5.55 -23.36
C LEU A 40 -38.24 -4.70 -23.50
N GLY A 41 -37.70 -4.20 -22.38
CA GLY A 41 -36.36 -3.61 -22.39
C GLY A 41 -35.33 -4.68 -22.66
N CYS A 42 -34.76 -4.69 -23.87
CA CYS A 42 -33.52 -5.41 -24.12
C CYS A 42 -32.46 -4.76 -23.25
N VAL A 43 -31.99 -5.48 -22.22
CA VAL A 43 -30.68 -5.19 -21.66
C VAL A 43 -29.71 -5.67 -22.73
N GLU A 44 -29.14 -4.74 -23.49
CA GLU A 44 -27.96 -5.05 -24.31
C GLU A 44 -26.88 -5.51 -23.33
N GLU A 45 -26.47 -6.77 -23.46
CA GLU A 45 -25.24 -7.22 -22.84
C GLU A 45 -24.14 -6.34 -23.40
N LEU A 46 -23.51 -5.53 -22.55
CA LEU A 46 -22.29 -4.83 -22.91
C LEU A 46 -21.30 -5.91 -23.36
N PRO A 47 -20.91 -5.96 -24.65
CA PRO A 47 -19.79 -6.79 -25.03
C PRO A 47 -18.58 -6.17 -24.34
N LEU A 48 -18.14 -6.80 -23.25
CA LEU A 48 -16.79 -6.56 -22.77
C LEU A 48 -15.91 -7.08 -23.89
N GLU A 49 -15.28 -6.16 -24.63
CA GLU A 49 -14.13 -6.54 -25.47
C GLU A 49 -13.15 -7.22 -24.52
N GLU A 50 -13.10 -8.55 -24.60
CA GLU A 50 -12.09 -9.34 -23.93
C GLU A 50 -10.75 -8.75 -24.37
N LEU A 51 -9.99 -8.20 -23.41
CA LEU A 51 -8.60 -7.83 -23.65
C LEU A 51 -7.95 -9.05 -24.32
N PRO A 52 -7.23 -8.88 -25.43
CA PRO A 52 -6.71 -10.01 -26.20
C PRO A 52 -5.97 -10.96 -25.26
N ASP A 53 -6.53 -12.16 -25.13
CA ASP A 53 -6.00 -13.25 -24.32
C ASP A 53 -4.71 -13.72 -25.00
N ASN A 54 -3.61 -13.02 -24.72
CA ASN A 54 -2.28 -13.36 -25.21
C ASN A 54 -1.83 -14.67 -24.53
N ASP A 55 -2.18 -15.82 -25.10
CA ASP A 55 -1.57 -17.13 -24.81
C ASP A 55 -1.32 -17.47 -23.32
N GLY A 56 -2.22 -17.06 -22.41
CA GLY A 56 -2.10 -17.32 -20.97
C GLY A 56 -0.95 -16.59 -20.25
N ALA A 57 -0.18 -15.74 -20.95
CA ALA A 57 0.80 -14.85 -20.36
C ALA A 57 0.20 -13.44 -20.26
N GLY A 58 0.21 -12.86 -19.06
CA GLY A 58 -0.28 -11.50 -18.84
C GLY A 58 0.33 -10.44 -19.77
N LEU A 59 -0.31 -9.26 -19.83
CA LEU A 59 0.28 -8.07 -20.46
C LEU A 59 1.61 -7.75 -19.77
N LEU A 60 2.66 -7.46 -20.55
CA LEU A 60 3.94 -7.05 -20.00
C LEU A 60 3.77 -5.69 -19.29
N VAL A 61 4.30 -5.57 -18.08
CA VAL A 61 4.37 -4.33 -17.31
C VAL A 61 5.84 -3.94 -17.20
N VAL A 62 6.18 -2.72 -17.61
CA VAL A 62 7.54 -2.19 -17.57
C VAL A 62 7.57 -0.92 -16.74
N GLU A 63 8.32 -0.92 -15.64
CA GLU A 63 8.47 0.25 -14.77
C GLU A 63 9.94 0.58 -14.57
N ALA A 64 10.31 1.82 -14.85
CA ALA A 64 11.66 2.30 -14.56
C ALA A 64 11.70 3.82 -14.40
N VAL A 65 12.50 4.28 -13.43
CA VAL A 65 12.82 5.69 -13.21
C VAL A 65 14.33 5.85 -13.30
N LEU A 66 14.81 6.19 -14.49
CA LEU A 66 16.22 6.36 -14.78
C LEU A 66 16.60 7.82 -14.51
N THR A 67 17.69 8.05 -13.77
CA THR A 67 17.99 9.38 -13.22
C THR A 67 19.38 9.90 -13.59
N ASP A 68 19.61 11.19 -13.40
CA ASP A 68 20.94 11.82 -13.48
C ASP A 68 21.78 11.68 -12.21
N GLN A 69 21.34 10.86 -11.25
CA GLN A 69 22.16 10.49 -10.10
C GLN A 69 23.08 9.34 -10.46
N LEU A 70 24.36 9.44 -10.07
CA LEU A 70 25.33 8.36 -10.27
C LEU A 70 25.07 7.22 -9.29
N LYS A 71 24.29 6.23 -9.71
CA LYS A 71 23.93 5.06 -8.91
C LYS A 71 23.66 3.84 -9.79
N THR A 72 23.46 2.70 -9.17
CA THR A 72 22.88 1.53 -9.83
C THR A 72 21.42 1.86 -10.13
N GLN A 73 21.05 1.84 -11.42
CA GLN A 73 19.68 2.08 -11.85
C GLN A 73 18.91 0.75 -11.92
N GLU A 74 17.59 0.83 -11.84
CA GLU A 74 16.70 -0.33 -11.73
C GLU A 74 15.61 -0.29 -12.81
N VAL A 75 15.27 -1.47 -13.32
CA VAL A 75 14.11 -1.71 -14.18
C VAL A 75 13.33 -2.88 -13.60
N LEU A 76 12.03 -2.71 -13.43
CA LEU A 76 11.11 -3.74 -12.95
C LEU A 76 10.28 -4.25 -14.12
N LEU A 77 10.23 -5.57 -14.28
CA LEU A 77 9.40 -6.24 -15.28
C LEU A 77 8.46 -7.25 -14.60
N SER A 78 7.18 -7.12 -14.89
CA SER A 78 6.15 -8.05 -14.42
C SER A 78 5.10 -8.30 -15.49
N ARG A 79 4.13 -9.16 -15.19
CA ARG A 79 3.02 -9.53 -16.06
C ARG A 79 1.71 -9.26 -15.32
N SER A 80 0.73 -8.70 -16.02
CA SER A 80 -0.61 -8.51 -15.45
C SER A 80 -1.27 -9.88 -15.17
N SER A 81 -1.79 -10.09 -13.97
CA SER A 81 -2.49 -11.33 -13.64
C SER A 81 -4.01 -11.11 -13.66
N SER A 82 -4.76 -12.08 -14.19
CA SER A 82 -6.22 -12.13 -14.01
C SER A 82 -6.63 -12.78 -12.68
N ARG A 83 -5.65 -13.23 -11.89
CA ARG A 83 -5.88 -13.75 -10.55
C ARG A 83 -6.47 -12.63 -9.72
N VAL A 84 -7.72 -12.81 -9.28
CA VAL A 84 -8.29 -11.96 -8.24
C VAL A 84 -7.45 -12.22 -6.99
N ASP A 85 -6.60 -11.27 -6.65
CA ASP A 85 -6.05 -11.24 -5.32
C ASP A 85 -7.25 -11.01 -4.39
N LEU A 86 -7.61 -12.07 -3.66
CA LEU A 86 -8.52 -11.94 -2.54
C LEU A 86 -7.67 -11.32 -1.42
N GLU A 87 -7.29 -10.06 -1.62
CA GLU A 87 -6.68 -9.21 -0.62
C GLU A 87 -7.67 -9.09 0.53
N THR A 88 -7.67 -10.07 1.41
CA THR A 88 -7.79 -9.73 2.81
C THR A 88 -6.49 -9.04 3.13
N ASP A 89 -6.49 -7.70 3.05
CA ASP A 89 -5.58 -6.85 3.79
C ASP A 89 -5.74 -7.23 5.27
N THR A 90 -5.14 -8.35 5.67
CA THR A 90 -5.30 -8.87 7.00
C THR A 90 -4.51 -7.92 7.87
N THR A 91 -5.21 -7.02 8.53
CA THR A 91 -4.72 -6.34 9.72
C THR A 91 -3.84 -7.31 10.52
N PHE A 92 -2.57 -6.98 10.71
CA PHE A 92 -1.65 -7.85 11.44
C PHE A 92 -2.26 -8.17 12.81
N VAL A 93 -2.56 -9.44 13.06
CA VAL A 93 -3.17 -9.89 14.32
C VAL A 93 -2.08 -10.55 15.16
N PRO A 94 -1.67 -9.94 16.30
CA PRO A 94 -0.52 -10.43 17.09
C PRO A 94 -0.64 -11.86 17.65
N LEU A 95 -1.84 -12.43 17.67
CA LEU A 95 -2.15 -13.74 18.25
C LEU A 95 -2.69 -14.74 17.22
N LEU A 96 -2.51 -14.46 15.94
CA LEU A 96 -2.74 -15.43 14.88
C LEU A 96 -1.40 -15.77 14.23
N PRO A 97 -1.13 -17.07 13.97
CA PRO A 97 0.02 -17.45 13.19
C PRO A 97 -0.04 -16.72 11.85
N THR A 98 1.04 -16.02 11.50
CA THR A 98 1.17 -15.50 10.14
C THR A 98 1.18 -16.69 9.20
N LEU A 99 0.11 -16.88 8.42
CA LEU A 99 0.15 -17.78 7.27
C LEU A 99 1.20 -17.17 6.32
N ARG A 100 2.44 -17.64 6.41
CA ARG A 100 3.54 -17.25 5.51
C ARG A 100 3.20 -17.77 4.11
N GLY A 101 2.48 -16.98 3.36
CA GLY A 101 2.53 -16.95 1.90
C GLY A 101 2.69 -15.49 1.51
N GLU A 102 3.53 -15.20 0.52
CA GLU A 102 3.52 -13.91 -0.17
C GLU A 102 2.08 -13.60 -0.59
N ARG A 103 1.52 -12.58 0.05
CA ARG A 103 0.11 -12.16 -0.07
C ARG A 103 -0.08 -11.04 -1.11
N ASP A 104 0.89 -10.90 -1.99
CA ASP A 104 0.88 -9.99 -3.13
C ASP A 104 1.72 -10.68 -4.20
N SER A 105 1.14 -11.68 -4.86
CA SER A 105 1.86 -12.50 -5.83
C SER A 105 1.90 -11.75 -7.16
N VAL A 106 2.84 -10.82 -7.29
CA VAL A 106 3.18 -10.21 -8.58
C VAL A 106 3.81 -11.29 -9.47
N ASP A 107 3.26 -11.47 -10.68
CA ASP A 107 3.82 -12.39 -11.67
C ASP A 107 5.05 -11.73 -12.33
N TRP A 108 6.22 -11.89 -11.70
CA TRP A 108 7.48 -11.29 -12.15
C TRP A 108 8.00 -11.89 -13.47
N GLU A 109 8.44 -11.03 -14.41
CA GLU A 109 9.00 -11.43 -15.71
C GLU A 109 10.52 -11.68 -15.58
N GLN A 110 10.95 -12.93 -15.73
CA GLN A 110 12.34 -13.37 -15.46
C GLN A 110 13.13 -13.66 -16.73
N GLY A 111 14.46 -13.58 -16.64
CA GLY A 111 15.37 -13.94 -17.73
C GLY A 111 15.35 -12.99 -18.93
N ALA A 112 14.91 -11.75 -18.76
CA ALA A 112 14.95 -10.73 -19.80
C ALA A 112 16.37 -10.18 -20.02
N LEU A 113 16.67 -9.78 -21.25
CA LEU A 113 17.86 -9.00 -21.58
C LEU A 113 17.45 -7.53 -21.72
N ILE A 114 18.03 -6.66 -20.91
CA ILE A 114 17.71 -5.22 -20.91
C ILE A 114 18.97 -4.41 -21.20
N VAL A 115 18.85 -3.49 -22.16
CA VAL A 115 19.93 -2.59 -22.58
C VAL A 115 19.38 -1.18 -22.74
N LEU A 116 20.02 -0.20 -22.10
CA LEU A 116 19.75 1.22 -22.34
C LEU A 116 20.80 1.76 -23.33
N ARG A 117 20.35 2.37 -24.43
CA ARG A 117 21.22 3.01 -25.42
C ARG A 117 21.04 4.52 -25.41
N GLY A 118 22.14 5.27 -25.37
CA GLY A 118 22.14 6.71 -25.55
C GLY A 118 22.48 7.12 -26.98
N GLY A 119 21.88 8.21 -27.46
CA GLY A 119 22.21 8.82 -28.75
C GLY A 119 23.64 9.36 -28.84
N ASP A 120 24.35 9.45 -27.71
CA ASP A 120 25.79 9.75 -27.61
C ASP A 120 26.70 8.52 -27.81
N GLY A 121 26.11 7.35 -28.04
CA GLY A 121 26.82 6.07 -28.16
C GLY A 121 27.05 5.34 -26.83
N SER A 122 26.54 5.86 -25.71
CA SER A 122 26.56 5.15 -24.43
C SER A 122 25.66 3.91 -24.46
N GLN A 123 26.07 2.87 -23.75
CA GLN A 123 25.30 1.64 -23.60
C GLN A 123 25.42 1.15 -22.15
N TYR A 124 24.30 0.79 -21.55
CA TYR A 124 24.25 0.23 -20.19
C TYR A 124 23.43 -1.05 -20.19
N ASP A 125 24.07 -2.15 -19.81
CA ASP A 125 23.43 -3.46 -19.71
C ASP A 125 22.95 -3.70 -18.27
N PHE A 126 21.84 -4.41 -18.11
CA PHE A 126 21.26 -4.78 -16.82
C PHE A 126 21.27 -6.30 -16.64
N THR A 127 21.34 -6.74 -15.38
CA THR A 127 21.27 -8.15 -14.99
C THR A 127 20.19 -8.33 -13.93
N GLU A 128 19.45 -9.42 -14.02
CA GLU A 128 18.44 -9.81 -13.03
C GLU A 128 19.09 -10.07 -11.66
N ALA A 129 18.61 -9.37 -10.63
CA ALA A 129 19.09 -9.49 -9.25
C ALA A 129 18.12 -10.31 -8.38
N LEU A 130 16.81 -10.03 -8.53
CA LEU A 130 15.69 -10.78 -7.97
C LEU A 130 14.68 -11.03 -9.09
N PRO A 131 13.73 -11.98 -8.95
CA PRO A 131 12.71 -12.22 -9.96
C PRO A 131 12.04 -10.91 -10.42
N GLY A 132 12.17 -10.58 -11.71
CA GLY A 132 11.58 -9.36 -12.29
C GLY A 132 12.30 -8.05 -11.97
N GLN A 133 13.33 -8.06 -11.11
CA GLN A 133 14.13 -6.88 -10.77
C GLN A 133 15.49 -6.93 -11.47
N TYR A 134 15.73 -5.95 -12.35
CA TYR A 134 16.95 -5.87 -13.15
C TYR A 134 17.76 -4.64 -12.76
N LEU A 135 19.02 -4.85 -12.38
CA LEU A 135 19.93 -3.81 -11.94
C LEU A 135 21.02 -3.57 -12.99
N SER A 136 21.38 -2.31 -13.19
CA SER A 136 22.45 -1.94 -14.12
C SER A 136 23.80 -2.53 -13.67
N ASN A 137 24.58 -3.08 -14.61
CA ASN A 137 25.87 -3.73 -14.31
C ASN A 137 26.95 -2.77 -13.79
N SER A 138 26.77 -1.47 -14.03
CA SER A 138 27.64 -0.40 -13.55
C SER A 138 26.81 0.80 -13.14
N GLN A 139 27.30 1.57 -12.16
CA GLN A 139 26.65 2.82 -11.78
C GLN A 139 26.76 3.83 -12.93
N PHE A 140 25.65 4.49 -13.25
CA PHE A 140 25.63 5.54 -14.26
C PHE A 140 24.62 6.64 -13.91
N ALA A 141 24.78 7.79 -14.55
CA ALA A 141 23.89 8.93 -14.49
C ALA A 141 23.50 9.31 -15.92
N LEU A 142 22.21 9.57 -16.14
CA LEU A 142 21.76 10.13 -17.41
C LEU A 142 22.31 11.54 -17.62
N SER A 143 22.71 11.83 -18.85
CA SER A 143 23.18 13.16 -19.23
C SER A 143 22.03 14.01 -19.77
N GLN A 144 21.94 15.26 -19.30
CA GLN A 144 20.94 16.20 -19.79
C GLN A 144 21.12 16.45 -21.28
N GLY A 145 20.03 16.35 -22.04
CA GLY A 145 20.02 16.64 -23.47
C GLY A 145 20.45 15.49 -24.38
N VAL A 146 20.79 14.33 -23.81
CA VAL A 146 20.96 13.07 -24.54
C VAL A 146 19.62 12.34 -24.56
N ASP A 147 19.23 11.84 -25.74
CA ASP A 147 18.06 11.00 -25.89
C ASP A 147 18.48 9.54 -25.68
N TYR A 148 17.76 8.82 -24.83
CA TYR A 148 18.01 7.41 -24.50
C TYR A 148 16.85 6.53 -24.96
N GLU A 149 17.12 5.26 -25.20
CA GLU A 149 16.11 4.27 -25.61
C GLU A 149 16.37 2.97 -24.83
N LEU A 150 15.33 2.46 -24.17
CA LEU A 150 15.39 1.19 -23.43
C LEU A 150 14.96 0.05 -24.37
N GLU A 151 15.82 -0.94 -24.54
CA GLU A 151 15.57 -2.16 -25.30
C GLU A 151 15.39 -3.33 -24.32
N ILE A 152 14.32 -4.11 -24.50
CA ILE A 152 14.02 -5.28 -23.66
C ILE A 152 13.77 -6.47 -24.58
N ALA A 153 14.47 -7.58 -24.35
CA ALA A 153 14.19 -8.85 -25.01
C ALA A 153 13.75 -9.88 -23.97
N THR A 154 12.51 -10.35 -24.07
CA THR A 154 11.93 -11.33 -23.14
C THR A 154 10.91 -12.22 -23.83
N GLY A 155 10.78 -13.47 -23.40
CA GLY A 155 9.79 -14.41 -23.96
C GLY A 155 9.93 -14.66 -25.47
N GLY A 156 11.11 -14.39 -26.05
CA GLY A 156 11.34 -14.44 -27.51
C GLY A 156 10.91 -13.19 -28.28
N GLN A 157 10.36 -12.18 -27.60
CA GLN A 157 9.92 -10.91 -28.18
C GLN A 157 10.89 -9.77 -27.81
N ASN A 158 10.90 -8.73 -28.65
CA ASN A 158 11.72 -7.54 -28.45
C ASN A 158 10.85 -6.29 -28.36
N TYR A 159 11.05 -5.53 -27.30
CA TYR A 159 10.35 -4.29 -26.97
C TYR A 159 11.33 -3.12 -26.93
N ARG A 160 10.79 -1.92 -27.14
CA ARG A 160 11.55 -0.68 -27.17
C ARG A 160 10.73 0.47 -26.61
N SER A 161 11.35 1.30 -25.78
CA SER A 161 10.70 2.52 -25.28
C SER A 161 10.64 3.61 -26.36
N ASP A 162 9.77 4.58 -26.15
CA ASP A 162 9.90 5.90 -26.77
C ASP A 162 11.19 6.58 -26.31
N PRO A 163 11.69 7.61 -27.04
CA PRO A 163 12.87 8.36 -26.64
C PRO A 163 12.72 8.99 -25.25
N LEU A 164 13.65 8.66 -24.36
CA LEU A 164 13.71 9.11 -22.97
C LEU A 164 14.70 10.27 -22.85
N ARG A 165 14.30 11.37 -22.21
CA ARG A 165 15.16 12.55 -22.05
C ARG A 165 14.86 13.31 -20.77
N ILE A 166 15.93 13.80 -20.13
CA ILE A 166 15.79 14.78 -19.04
C ILE A 166 15.42 16.15 -19.64
N GLU A 167 14.18 16.59 -19.42
CA GLU A 167 13.65 17.86 -19.93
C GLU A 167 13.99 19.09 -19.07
N GLY A 168 14.30 18.88 -17.79
CA GLY A 168 14.57 19.96 -16.85
C GLY A 168 15.35 19.49 -15.63
N VAL A 169 15.91 20.46 -14.91
CA VAL A 169 16.72 20.25 -13.72
C VAL A 169 16.21 21.18 -12.63
N ALA A 170 15.84 20.62 -11.48
CA ALA A 170 15.44 21.34 -10.29
C ALA A 170 16.02 20.65 -9.06
N THR A 171 16.37 21.44 -8.05
CA THR A 171 16.96 20.89 -6.82
C THR A 171 15.99 21.03 -5.67
N VAL A 172 15.98 20.03 -4.78
CA VAL A 172 15.32 20.16 -3.48
C VAL A 172 16.10 21.20 -2.70
N ALA A 173 15.42 22.29 -2.36
CA ALA A 173 16.00 23.42 -1.65
C ALA A 173 15.96 23.22 -0.15
N ASN A 174 14.84 22.69 0.33
CA ASN A 174 14.60 22.46 1.74
C ASN A 174 13.48 21.43 1.93
N VAL A 175 13.68 20.51 2.87
CA VAL A 175 12.64 19.65 3.42
C VAL A 175 12.46 20.03 4.87
N ARG A 176 11.23 20.31 5.29
CA ARG A 176 10.93 20.69 6.68
C ARG A 176 9.66 20.02 7.16
N ALA A 177 9.64 19.72 8.45
CA ALA A 177 8.45 19.28 9.15
C ALA A 177 7.86 20.46 9.95
N GLU A 178 6.53 20.56 9.96
CA GLU A 178 5.78 21.57 10.70
C GLU A 178 4.60 20.90 11.41
N ARG A 179 4.38 21.22 12.71
CA ARG A 179 3.14 20.82 13.41
C ARG A 179 1.98 21.64 12.86
N ILE A 180 0.95 20.98 12.37
CA ILE A 180 -0.26 21.61 11.84
C ILE A 180 -1.52 20.89 12.31
N THR A 181 -2.67 21.54 12.10
CA THR A 181 -3.97 20.87 12.05
C THR A 181 -4.43 20.89 10.59
N ASN A 182 -4.71 19.73 10.02
CA ASN A 182 -5.17 19.62 8.64
C ASN A 182 -6.63 20.08 8.48
N ASP A 183 -7.13 20.12 7.24
CA ASP A 183 -8.49 20.59 6.93
C ASP A 183 -9.60 19.72 7.55
N PHE A 184 -9.26 18.50 8.00
CA PHE A 184 -10.16 17.59 8.70
C PHE A 184 -10.13 17.76 10.22
N GLY A 185 -9.37 18.74 10.75
CA GLY A 185 -9.23 18.95 12.19
C GLY A 185 -8.28 17.98 12.89
N VAL A 186 -7.52 17.18 12.13
CA VAL A 186 -6.53 16.24 12.68
C VAL A 186 -5.22 16.96 12.89
N GLU A 187 -4.72 16.93 14.12
CA GLU A 187 -3.40 17.46 14.47
C GLU A 187 -2.31 16.44 14.11
N GLY A 188 -1.19 16.93 13.60
CA GLY A 188 -0.06 16.09 13.23
C GLY A 188 1.13 16.88 12.73
N ILE A 189 2.06 16.18 12.11
CA ILE A 189 3.25 16.75 11.48
C ILE A 189 3.06 16.70 9.96
N GLN A 190 3.18 17.85 9.31
CA GLN A 190 3.22 17.95 7.86
C GLN A 190 4.64 18.19 7.40
N ILE A 191 5.11 17.32 6.52
CA ILE A 191 6.39 17.45 5.84
C ILE A 191 6.15 18.16 4.51
N TYR A 192 6.92 19.23 4.30
CA TYR A 192 6.92 20.05 3.11
C TYR A 192 8.27 19.99 2.41
N ALA A 193 8.25 20.07 1.08
CA ALA A 193 9.45 20.30 0.27
C ALA A 193 9.35 21.64 -0.48
N ASP A 194 10.49 22.31 -0.64
CA ASP A 194 10.66 23.44 -1.54
C ASP A 194 11.61 23.05 -2.68
N ALA A 195 11.32 23.54 -3.89
CA ALA A 195 12.12 23.31 -5.07
C ALA A 195 12.69 24.63 -5.62
N ILE A 196 13.97 24.61 -5.99
CA ILE A 196 14.60 25.69 -6.77
C ILE A 196 14.70 25.22 -8.23
N PRO A 197 14.05 25.91 -9.18
CA PRO A 197 14.21 25.60 -10.60
C PRO A 197 15.63 25.93 -11.06
N GLY A 198 16.24 25.02 -11.82
CA GLY A 198 17.58 25.20 -12.38
C GLY A 198 17.55 25.54 -13.86
N SER A 199 17.20 24.58 -14.71
CA SER A 199 17.13 24.75 -16.17
C SER A 199 16.03 23.90 -16.81
N GLY A 200 15.61 24.23 -18.03
CA GLY A 200 14.60 23.45 -18.76
C GLY A 200 13.19 23.53 -18.16
N ALA A 201 12.36 22.52 -18.43
CA ALA A 201 10.99 22.46 -17.96
C ALA A 201 10.92 21.92 -16.52
N THR A 202 10.72 22.81 -15.54
CA THR A 202 10.83 22.48 -14.09
C THR A 202 9.51 22.54 -13.33
N SER A 203 8.39 22.79 -14.02
CA SER A 203 7.08 22.94 -13.39
C SER A 203 6.38 21.62 -13.04
N ARG A 204 6.85 20.50 -13.62
CA ARG A 204 6.23 19.17 -13.50
C ARG A 204 7.05 18.35 -12.52
N LEU A 205 6.75 18.52 -11.24
CA LEU A 205 7.45 17.81 -10.18
C LEU A 205 6.62 16.62 -9.70
N ARG A 206 7.30 15.49 -9.52
CA ARG A 206 6.80 14.35 -8.76
C ARG A 206 7.69 14.13 -7.57
N TYR A 207 7.10 13.82 -6.42
CA TYR A 207 7.84 13.47 -5.22
C TYR A 207 7.60 12.01 -4.88
N THR A 208 8.65 11.36 -4.40
CA THR A 208 8.59 10.10 -3.68
C THR A 208 9.31 10.28 -2.37
N TYR A 209 9.09 9.38 -1.42
CA TYR A 209 9.86 9.41 -0.18
C TYR A 209 10.14 7.99 0.32
N GLU A 210 11.17 7.88 1.14
CA GLU A 210 11.46 6.70 1.94
C GLU A 210 11.47 7.13 3.40
N GLU A 211 10.55 6.58 4.20
CA GLU A 211 10.48 6.86 5.63
C GLU A 211 11.09 5.71 6.43
N THR A 212 11.82 6.07 7.49
CA THR A 212 12.42 5.12 8.40
C THR A 212 12.17 5.56 9.82
N TYR A 213 11.69 4.67 10.69
CA TYR A 213 11.40 5.00 12.07
C TYR A 213 11.92 3.95 13.05
N LYS A 214 12.28 4.42 14.24
CA LYS A 214 12.79 3.59 15.33
C LYS A 214 11.63 2.97 16.12
N ILE A 215 11.72 1.67 16.34
CA ILE A 215 10.75 0.86 17.08
C ILE A 215 11.44 0.35 18.34
N ILE A 216 10.84 0.60 19.50
CA ILE A 216 11.30 0.04 20.78
C ILE A 216 10.23 -0.89 21.33
N ALA A 217 10.54 -2.17 21.48
CA ALA A 217 9.64 -3.16 22.05
C ALA A 217 9.40 -2.84 23.54
N PRO A 218 8.15 -2.53 23.95
CA PRO A 218 7.88 -2.00 25.29
C PRO A 218 8.07 -3.03 26.41
N ARG A 219 8.03 -4.33 26.08
CA ARG A 219 8.06 -5.45 27.03
C ARG A 219 9.21 -6.42 26.71
N TRP A 220 10.30 -5.90 26.18
CA TRP A 220 11.51 -6.69 25.95
C TRP A 220 12.10 -7.19 27.28
N ASN A 221 12.66 -8.40 27.26
CA ASN A 221 13.34 -9.04 28.39
C ASN A 221 14.62 -9.72 27.88
N GLU A 222 15.68 -9.76 28.70
CA GLU A 222 16.96 -10.40 28.34
C GLU A 222 16.86 -11.93 28.24
N LEU A 223 15.83 -12.53 28.86
CA LEU A 223 15.53 -13.95 28.79
C LEU A 223 14.44 -14.23 27.74
N GLU A 224 14.48 -15.42 27.15
CA GLU A 224 13.43 -15.96 26.30
C GLU A 224 13.13 -17.42 26.61
N PHE A 225 11.95 -17.88 26.20
CA PHE A 225 11.60 -19.29 26.29
C PHE A 225 12.36 -20.08 25.23
N GLU A 226 12.96 -21.20 25.64
CA GLU A 226 13.45 -22.24 24.75
C GLU A 226 12.58 -23.48 24.94
N LEU A 227 11.85 -23.87 23.89
CA LEU A 227 11.01 -25.05 23.87
C LEU A 227 11.69 -26.13 23.02
N THR A 228 12.01 -27.27 23.62
CA THR A 228 12.57 -28.43 22.92
C THR A 228 11.79 -29.70 23.26
N ASN A 229 11.97 -30.76 22.48
CA ASN A 229 11.34 -32.07 22.69
C ASN A 229 9.80 -32.02 22.85
N TYR A 230 9.15 -31.05 22.20
CA TYR A 230 7.70 -30.87 22.26
C TYR A 230 6.97 -31.91 21.39
N ASP A 231 6.20 -32.79 22.03
CA ASP A 231 5.26 -33.71 21.38
C ASP A 231 3.84 -33.45 21.90
N PRO A 232 2.99 -32.73 21.13
CA PRO A 232 1.61 -32.43 21.51
C PRO A 232 0.69 -33.66 21.51
N CYS A 233 1.15 -34.79 20.97
CA CYS A 233 0.39 -36.03 20.82
C CYS A 233 0.93 -37.21 21.63
N ALA A 234 2.01 -37.03 22.39
CA ALA A 234 2.46 -38.02 23.36
C ALA A 234 1.33 -38.40 24.32
N LEU A 235 1.25 -39.69 24.67
CA LEU A 235 0.25 -40.25 25.58
C LEU A 235 0.96 -40.87 26.80
N PRO A 236 0.41 -40.74 28.02
CA PRO A 236 -0.89 -40.17 28.38
C PRO A 236 -0.92 -38.63 28.56
N VAL A 237 0.24 -37.97 28.55
CA VAL A 237 0.44 -36.52 28.70
C VAL A 237 1.46 -36.08 27.64
N ILE A 238 1.37 -34.82 27.20
CA ILE A 238 2.37 -34.24 26.29
C ILE A 238 3.79 -34.30 26.90
N THR A 239 4.80 -34.31 26.05
CA THR A 239 6.21 -34.14 26.48
C THR A 239 6.76 -32.83 25.95
N TYR A 240 7.61 -32.18 26.73
CA TYR A 240 8.35 -30.97 26.34
C TYR A 240 9.44 -30.70 27.38
N ASP A 241 10.48 -29.99 26.96
CA ASP A 241 11.44 -29.32 27.83
C ASP A 241 11.31 -27.81 27.61
N LEU A 242 11.10 -27.06 28.68
CA LEU A 242 10.94 -25.60 28.65
C LEU A 242 11.98 -24.96 29.56
N GLU A 243 12.87 -24.18 28.96
CA GLU A 243 13.94 -23.48 29.67
C GLU A 243 13.85 -21.96 29.44
N LEU A 244 14.46 -21.19 30.34
CA LEU A 244 14.69 -19.76 30.15
C LEU A 244 16.16 -19.56 29.81
N ILE A 245 16.43 -19.11 28.59
CA ILE A 245 17.77 -18.83 28.10
C ILE A 245 17.96 -17.34 27.88
N ARG A 246 19.22 -16.90 27.83
CA ARG A 246 19.54 -15.52 27.47
C ARG A 246 19.42 -15.35 25.96
N ARG A 247 18.83 -14.25 25.52
CA ARG A 247 18.80 -13.87 24.11
C ARG A 247 20.21 -13.62 23.59
N GLU A 248 20.51 -14.16 22.42
CA GLU A 248 21.76 -13.90 21.69
C GLU A 248 21.63 -12.74 20.70
N VAL A 249 20.39 -12.43 20.28
CA VAL A 249 20.07 -11.46 19.24
C VAL A 249 19.35 -10.26 19.86
N GLU A 250 19.76 -9.05 19.47
CA GLU A 250 19.09 -7.81 19.86
C GLU A 250 17.69 -7.73 19.25
N ARG A 251 16.68 -7.46 20.09
CA ARG A 251 15.23 -7.52 19.75
C ARG A 251 14.41 -6.42 20.42
N GLN A 252 15.07 -5.51 21.14
CA GLN A 252 14.44 -4.36 21.76
C GLN A 252 14.33 -3.21 20.77
N VAL A 253 15.38 -2.91 20.01
CA VAL A 253 15.44 -1.77 19.08
C VAL A 253 15.53 -2.26 17.64
N CYS A 254 14.57 -1.83 16.82
CA CYS A 254 14.52 -2.12 15.40
C CYS A 254 14.21 -0.85 14.60
N TYR A 255 14.37 -0.92 13.28
CA TYR A 255 14.06 0.12 12.33
C TYR A 255 13.16 -0.45 11.24
N ASN A 256 12.14 0.29 10.84
CA ASN A 256 11.33 -0.08 9.69
C ASN A 256 11.47 0.98 8.62
N THR A 257 11.86 0.57 7.41
CA THR A 257 12.01 1.44 6.24
C THR A 257 10.90 1.12 5.24
N ARG A 258 10.17 2.14 4.81
CA ARG A 258 9.06 2.00 3.87
C ARG A 258 9.13 3.05 2.76
N PRO A 259 9.00 2.66 1.48
CA PRO A 259 8.83 3.61 0.39
C PRO A 259 7.43 4.25 0.45
N SER A 260 7.27 5.38 -0.24
CA SER A 260 5.97 6.04 -0.45
C SER A 260 5.03 5.16 -1.27
N ASP A 261 3.77 5.11 -0.85
CA ASP A 261 2.68 4.29 -1.42
C ASP A 261 1.74 5.08 -2.33
N ARG A 262 2.05 6.36 -2.60
CA ARG A 262 1.16 7.29 -3.30
C ARG A 262 1.91 8.10 -4.35
N ILE A 263 1.18 8.55 -5.36
CA ILE A 263 1.70 9.48 -6.38
C ILE A 263 1.56 10.91 -5.84
N ILE A 264 2.68 11.62 -5.70
CA ILE A 264 2.71 12.98 -5.14
C ILE A 264 3.08 13.97 -6.25
N GLN A 265 2.06 14.54 -6.90
CA GLN A 265 2.20 15.59 -7.93
C GLN A 265 1.44 16.86 -7.51
N PRO A 266 1.85 17.52 -6.42
CA PRO A 266 1.17 18.71 -5.95
C PRO A 266 1.24 19.81 -7.00
N GLN A 267 0.10 20.46 -7.25
CA GLN A 267 0.05 21.54 -8.20
C GLN A 267 0.90 22.72 -7.73
N ALA A 268 1.67 23.28 -8.65
CA ALA A 268 2.53 24.41 -8.41
C ALA A 268 1.78 25.60 -7.78
N THR A 269 1.95 25.81 -6.48
CA THR A 269 1.61 27.07 -5.82
C THR A 269 2.67 28.09 -6.23
N SER A 270 2.42 28.79 -7.34
CA SER A 270 3.33 29.82 -7.85
C SER A 270 3.56 30.90 -6.79
N GLY A 271 4.69 30.83 -6.08
CA GLY A 271 5.23 31.95 -5.33
C GLY A 271 5.70 33.05 -6.30
N THR A 272 5.78 34.28 -5.82
CA THR A 272 6.10 35.51 -6.58
C THR A 272 7.44 35.51 -7.33
N THR A 273 8.22 34.41 -7.28
CA THR A 273 9.57 34.26 -7.86
C THR A 273 9.79 32.95 -8.64
N GLY A 274 8.76 32.19 -9.00
CA GLY A 274 8.91 30.95 -9.79
C GLY A 274 9.51 29.76 -9.02
N SER A 275 9.83 29.93 -7.74
CA SER A 275 10.12 28.85 -6.79
C SER A 275 8.83 28.13 -6.38
N LEU A 276 8.85 26.80 -6.40
CA LEU A 276 7.75 25.98 -5.89
C LEU A 276 7.99 25.70 -4.42
N THR A 277 7.25 26.37 -3.55
CA THR A 277 7.45 26.29 -2.09
C THR A 277 6.28 25.61 -1.41
N ARG A 278 6.52 25.00 -0.24
CA ARG A 278 5.49 24.37 0.60
C ARG A 278 4.71 23.26 -0.13
N GLN A 279 5.39 22.44 -0.92
CA GLN A 279 4.76 21.27 -1.54
C GLN A 279 4.48 20.22 -0.47
N PRO A 280 3.21 19.81 -0.24
CA PRO A 280 2.86 18.86 0.80
C PRO A 280 3.29 17.45 0.39
N ILE A 281 4.17 16.82 1.17
CA ILE A 281 4.72 15.49 0.84
C ILE A 281 4.06 14.41 1.69
N ARG A 282 4.10 14.56 3.01
CA ARG A 282 3.65 13.54 3.96
C ARG A 282 3.02 14.21 5.17
N PHE A 283 1.78 13.84 5.47
CA PHE A 283 1.14 14.16 6.74
C PHE A 283 1.19 12.93 7.65
N ILE A 284 1.62 13.11 8.89
CA ILE A 284 1.67 12.06 9.91
C ILE A 284 0.80 12.50 11.08
N PRO A 285 -0.31 11.80 11.39
CA PRO A 285 -1.14 12.10 12.54
C PRO A 285 -0.34 12.10 13.85
N ARG A 286 -0.74 12.96 14.80
CA ARG A 286 -0.11 13.08 16.12
C ARG A 286 -0.01 11.76 16.88
N ASP A 287 -0.98 10.87 16.68
CA ASP A 287 -1.16 9.58 17.36
C ASP A 287 -0.57 8.40 16.58
N ASP A 288 0.11 8.65 15.46
CA ASP A 288 0.78 7.60 14.69
C ASP A 288 2.04 7.12 15.41
N PHE A 289 2.14 5.80 15.64
CA PHE A 289 3.23 5.22 16.39
C PHE A 289 4.59 5.38 15.69
N ILE A 290 4.64 5.62 14.38
CA ILE A 290 5.90 5.77 13.63
C ILE A 290 6.72 6.99 14.06
N ILE A 291 6.09 7.98 14.70
CA ILE A 291 6.77 9.16 15.26
C ILE A 291 6.94 9.09 16.78
N THR A 292 6.72 7.93 17.42
CA THR A 292 6.88 7.76 18.87
C THR A 292 8.32 8.03 19.34
N HIS A 293 9.28 7.57 18.54
CA HIS A 293 10.70 7.77 18.75
C HIS A 293 11.25 8.62 17.60
N ARG A 294 12.50 8.39 17.24
CA ARG A 294 13.13 9.08 16.13
C ARG A 294 12.56 8.61 14.79
N TYR A 295 12.30 9.58 13.93
CA TYR A 295 11.77 9.40 12.57
C TYR A 295 12.72 10.05 11.56
N SER A 296 12.87 9.42 10.40
CA SER A 296 13.60 9.91 9.24
C SER A 296 12.75 9.84 8.00
N ILE A 297 12.91 10.80 7.11
CA ILE A 297 12.33 10.77 5.77
C ILE A 297 13.34 11.29 4.76
N LEU A 298 13.60 10.51 3.71
CA LEU A 298 14.32 10.92 2.51
C LEU A 298 13.30 11.30 1.46
N VAL A 299 13.14 12.60 1.20
CA VAL A 299 12.27 13.08 0.12
C VAL A 299 13.09 13.14 -1.16
N ARG A 300 12.57 12.53 -2.22
CA ARG A 300 13.13 12.56 -3.57
C ARG A 300 12.19 13.33 -4.49
N GLN A 301 12.72 14.37 -5.11
CA GLN A 301 12.06 15.15 -6.14
C GLN A 301 12.53 14.69 -7.51
N LEU A 302 11.58 14.51 -8.43
CA LEU A 302 11.77 14.15 -9.82
C LEU A 302 11.21 15.25 -10.71
N VAL A 303 11.99 15.74 -11.67
CA VAL A 303 11.49 16.61 -12.74
C VAL A 303 11.03 15.73 -13.89
N GLN A 304 9.72 15.75 -14.18
CA GLN A 304 9.10 14.89 -15.17
C GLN A 304 8.95 15.55 -16.53
N SER A 305 8.99 14.73 -17.58
CA SER A 305 8.53 15.15 -18.90
C SER A 305 7.04 15.44 -18.91
N ALA A 306 6.55 16.09 -19.98
CA ALA A 306 5.11 16.30 -20.14
C ALA A 306 4.32 14.99 -20.14
N ASP A 307 4.82 13.98 -20.86
CA ASP A 307 4.15 12.69 -21.05
C ASP A 307 4.18 11.86 -19.76
N ALA A 308 5.31 11.82 -19.05
CA ALA A 308 5.42 11.14 -17.76
C ALA A 308 4.48 11.77 -16.73
N TYR A 309 4.45 13.11 -16.64
CA TYR A 309 3.56 13.80 -15.71
C TYR A 309 2.09 13.45 -15.97
N GLY A 310 1.66 13.44 -17.23
CA GLY A 310 0.29 13.09 -17.63
C GLY A 310 -0.05 11.61 -17.40
N TYR A 311 0.91 10.71 -17.59
CA TYR A 311 0.76 9.29 -17.25
C TYR A 311 0.46 9.11 -15.76
N TYR A 312 1.29 9.68 -14.88
CA TYR A 312 1.12 9.53 -13.43
C TYR A 312 -0.11 10.27 -12.89
N GLU A 313 -0.51 11.39 -13.52
CA GLU A 313 -1.77 12.07 -13.19
C GLU A 313 -2.98 11.16 -13.52
N THR A 314 -2.94 10.52 -14.70
CA THR A 314 -3.97 9.56 -15.11
C THR A 314 -4.00 8.34 -14.19
N LEU A 315 -2.83 7.80 -13.84
CA LEU A 315 -2.71 6.67 -12.91
C LEU A 315 -3.26 7.01 -11.52
N ASN A 316 -2.93 8.21 -10.98
CA ASN A 316 -3.47 8.66 -9.70
C ASN A 316 -5.00 8.79 -9.73
N ASN A 317 -5.53 9.37 -10.81
CA ASN A 317 -6.97 9.48 -11.03
C ASN A 317 -7.68 8.11 -11.07
N PHE A 318 -7.05 7.09 -11.67
CA PHE A 318 -7.55 5.71 -11.63
C PHE A 318 -7.61 5.17 -10.19
N SER A 319 -6.53 5.32 -9.42
CA SER A 319 -6.47 4.83 -8.04
C SER A 319 -7.51 5.51 -7.13
N GLU A 320 -7.73 6.83 -7.27
CA GLU A 320 -8.75 7.55 -6.50
C GLU A 320 -10.19 7.24 -6.95
N SER A 321 -10.39 6.82 -8.20
CA SER A 321 -11.71 6.50 -8.76
C SER A 321 -12.32 5.19 -8.26
N GLN A 322 -11.55 4.35 -7.55
CA GLN A 322 -12.06 3.12 -6.95
C GLN A 322 -13.08 3.35 -5.82
N ASN A 323 -13.23 4.59 -5.35
CA ASN A 323 -14.32 4.95 -4.46
C ASN A 323 -15.65 4.96 -5.23
N LEU A 324 -16.66 4.22 -4.75
CA LEU A 324 -17.99 4.05 -5.38
C LEU A 324 -18.73 5.38 -5.68
N PHE A 325 -18.26 6.49 -5.14
CA PHE A 325 -18.81 7.84 -5.33
C PHE A 325 -17.93 8.76 -6.20
N SER A 326 -16.80 8.26 -6.73
CA SER A 326 -15.94 9.05 -7.61
C SER A 326 -16.61 9.25 -8.97
N GLN A 327 -16.55 10.49 -9.47
CA GLN A 327 -17.03 10.89 -10.80
C GLN A 327 -15.87 11.05 -11.79
N ILE A 328 -14.65 10.74 -11.38
CA ILE A 328 -13.46 10.84 -12.22
C ILE A 328 -13.56 9.69 -13.24
N GLN A 329 -13.67 10.03 -14.52
CA GLN A 329 -13.51 9.09 -15.64
C GLN A 329 -12.09 9.28 -16.18
N PRO A 330 -11.12 8.47 -15.75
CA PRO A 330 -9.75 8.66 -16.18
C PRO A 330 -9.63 8.34 -17.69
N GLY A 331 -8.72 9.02 -18.38
CA GLY A 331 -8.39 8.73 -19.77
C GLY A 331 -7.72 7.35 -19.93
N ALA A 332 -7.38 6.98 -21.16
CA ALA A 332 -6.62 5.75 -21.39
C ALA A 332 -5.19 5.87 -20.82
N LEU A 333 -4.77 4.88 -20.03
CA LEU A 333 -3.39 4.78 -19.55
C LEU A 333 -2.51 4.24 -20.69
N THR A 334 -1.64 5.08 -21.24
CA THR A 334 -0.78 4.72 -22.38
C THR A 334 0.65 4.48 -21.91
N ALA A 335 1.15 3.26 -22.11
CA ALA A 335 2.57 2.97 -21.89
C ALA A 335 3.43 3.57 -23.00
N ASN A 336 4.71 3.78 -22.71
CA ASN A 336 5.70 4.29 -23.66
C ASN A 336 6.67 3.19 -24.14
N VAL A 337 6.29 1.92 -24.03
CA VAL A 337 7.05 0.77 -24.50
C VAL A 337 6.20 0.00 -25.49
N SER A 338 6.78 -0.37 -26.63
CA SER A 338 6.08 -1.06 -27.71
C SER A 338 6.95 -2.13 -28.35
N ARG A 339 6.33 -3.04 -29.11
CA ARG A 339 7.08 -4.09 -29.83
C ARG A 339 7.85 -3.53 -31.01
N THR A 340 9.08 -4.00 -31.15
CA THR A 340 9.97 -3.60 -32.24
C THR A 340 9.53 -4.08 -33.63
N ASP A 341 8.76 -5.16 -33.69
CA ASP A 341 8.26 -5.74 -34.95
C ASP A 341 6.98 -5.06 -35.48
N GLY A 342 6.46 -4.06 -34.76
CA GLY A 342 5.27 -3.30 -35.12
C GLY A 342 3.95 -4.05 -34.93
N SER A 343 3.97 -5.19 -34.23
CA SER A 343 2.72 -5.82 -33.79
C SER A 343 2.03 -4.96 -32.72
N ASP A 344 0.70 -4.92 -32.81
CA ASP A 344 -0.14 -4.19 -31.87
C ASP A 344 -0.31 -5.03 -30.61
N GLU A 345 0.48 -4.74 -29.57
CA GLU A 345 0.45 -5.39 -28.27
C GLU A 345 0.35 -4.31 -27.19
N ILE A 346 -0.58 -4.50 -26.24
CA ILE A 346 -0.74 -3.61 -25.11
C ILE A 346 0.35 -3.95 -24.08
N VAL A 347 1.24 -2.99 -23.86
CA VAL A 347 2.19 -2.99 -22.74
C VAL A 347 1.67 -2.03 -21.68
N LEU A 348 1.94 -2.32 -20.41
CA LEU A 348 1.58 -1.51 -19.26
C LEU A 348 2.83 -0.94 -18.58
N GLY A 349 2.63 -0.01 -17.65
CA GLY A 349 3.72 0.69 -16.96
C GLY A 349 4.29 1.87 -17.75
N TYR A 350 5.35 2.49 -17.22
CA TYR A 350 6.01 3.63 -17.84
C TYR A 350 7.50 3.67 -17.49
N VAL A 351 8.31 4.02 -18.48
CA VAL A 351 9.76 4.24 -18.32
C VAL A 351 10.02 5.73 -18.42
N GLU A 352 10.55 6.36 -17.38
CA GLU A 352 10.90 7.78 -17.41
C GLU A 352 12.40 8.04 -17.22
N ALA A 353 12.90 9.09 -17.86
CA ALA A 353 14.19 9.70 -17.58
C ALA A 353 13.95 11.04 -16.86
N ALA A 354 14.46 11.18 -15.64
CA ALA A 354 14.17 12.35 -14.81
C ALA A 354 15.43 12.92 -14.14
N ASN A 355 15.48 14.23 -13.96
CA ASN A 355 16.41 14.80 -12.98
C ASN A 355 15.91 14.46 -11.57
N ALA A 356 16.81 13.96 -10.72
CA ALA A 356 16.50 13.60 -9.35
C ALA A 356 17.33 14.42 -8.35
N SER A 357 16.66 14.91 -7.31
CA SER A 357 17.29 15.59 -6.18
C SER A 357 16.66 15.10 -4.89
N GLU A 358 17.46 14.85 -3.86
CA GLU A 358 16.97 14.24 -2.62
C GLU A 358 17.54 14.93 -1.39
N GLN A 359 16.76 14.95 -0.31
CA GLN A 359 17.16 15.50 0.98
C GLN A 359 16.51 14.67 2.09
N ARG A 360 17.34 14.25 3.06
CA ARG A 360 16.92 13.54 4.27
C ARG A 360 16.82 14.50 5.44
N ILE A 361 15.77 14.33 6.24
CA ILE A 361 15.66 14.98 7.56
C ILE A 361 15.37 13.94 8.64
N PHE A 362 15.65 14.31 9.88
CA PHE A 362 15.35 13.55 11.09
C PHE A 362 14.64 14.45 12.08
N PHE A 363 13.77 13.87 12.90
CA PHE A 363 13.18 14.55 14.04
C PHE A 363 12.68 13.55 15.09
N ASP A 364 12.52 14.04 16.31
CA ASP A 364 11.91 13.33 17.43
C ASP A 364 10.52 13.88 17.75
N TYR A 365 9.67 13.07 18.39
CA TYR A 365 8.33 13.50 18.81
C TYR A 365 8.35 14.81 19.62
N ALA A 366 9.32 14.93 20.52
CA ALA A 366 9.48 16.05 21.43
C ALA A 366 9.82 17.38 20.73
N ASP A 367 10.34 17.34 19.50
CA ASP A 367 10.64 18.54 18.71
C ASP A 367 9.37 19.31 18.33
N PHE A 368 8.26 18.59 18.13
CA PHE A 368 6.96 19.14 17.72
C PHE A 368 5.91 19.15 18.83
N PHE A 369 6.03 18.24 19.80
CA PHE A 369 5.09 18.07 20.91
C PHE A 369 5.81 18.13 22.28
N PRO A 370 6.45 19.26 22.62
CA PRO A 370 7.28 19.36 23.82
C PRO A 370 6.46 19.19 25.10
N GLY A 371 6.84 18.23 25.93
CA GLY A 371 6.18 17.93 27.21
C GLY A 371 4.87 17.14 27.09
N GLU A 372 4.48 16.75 25.88
CA GLU A 372 3.33 15.89 25.64
C GLU A 372 3.74 14.41 25.66
N ALA A 373 2.80 13.50 25.97
CA ALA A 373 3.07 12.07 25.93
C ALA A 373 3.14 11.59 24.47
N PRO A 374 4.17 10.82 24.08
CA PRO A 374 4.25 10.25 22.74
C PRO A 374 3.14 9.21 22.51
N PRO A 375 2.85 8.87 21.24
CA PRO A 375 1.89 7.84 20.90
C PRO A 375 2.20 6.51 21.59
N PRO A 376 1.17 5.77 22.03
CA PRO A 376 1.38 4.45 22.59
C PRO A 376 1.82 3.47 21.51
N PHE A 377 2.46 2.38 21.92
CA PHE A 377 2.72 1.25 21.04
C PHE A 377 1.39 0.71 20.47
N PRO A 378 1.32 0.36 19.16
CA PRO A 378 0.04 0.09 18.48
C PRO A 378 -0.63 -1.23 18.88
N PHE A 379 0.00 -2.02 19.75
CA PHE A 379 -0.49 -3.32 20.22
C PHE A 379 -0.68 -3.36 21.73
N PHE A 380 -1.68 -4.12 22.18
CA PHE A 380 -1.93 -4.36 23.59
C PHE A 380 -0.86 -5.27 24.21
N CYS A 381 0.04 -4.69 24.99
CA CYS A 381 1.21 -5.35 25.57
C CYS A 381 1.07 -5.63 27.08
N GLU A 382 -0.15 -5.94 27.53
CA GLU A 382 -0.43 -6.33 28.91
C GLU A 382 0.00 -7.78 29.17
N ASP A 383 0.52 -8.03 30.37
CA ASP A 383 0.94 -9.38 30.78
C ASP A 383 -0.23 -10.34 30.82
N ARG A 384 0.02 -11.53 30.30
CA ARG A 384 -0.88 -12.67 30.32
C ARG A 384 -0.17 -13.86 30.91
N SER A 385 -0.95 -14.81 31.41
CA SER A 385 -0.46 -16.11 31.81
C SER A 385 -1.46 -17.17 31.39
N ALA A 386 -0.94 -18.37 31.17
CA ALA A 386 -1.67 -19.56 30.77
C ALA A 386 -1.00 -20.75 31.46
N PRO A 387 -1.71 -21.87 31.68
CA PRO A 387 -1.10 -23.06 32.26
C PRO A 387 0.07 -23.52 31.38
N ASP A 388 1.10 -24.09 31.99
CA ASP A 388 2.32 -24.51 31.28
C ASP A 388 1.98 -25.43 30.11
N ALA A 389 1.06 -26.37 30.32
CA ALA A 389 0.65 -27.37 29.35
C ALA A 389 -0.82 -27.77 29.49
N HIS A 390 -1.42 -28.17 28.37
CA HIS A 390 -2.68 -28.89 28.34
C HIS A 390 -2.48 -30.41 28.25
N ARG A 391 -3.57 -31.15 28.39
CA ARG A 391 -3.57 -32.59 28.07
C ARG A 391 -3.30 -32.78 26.57
N SER A 392 -2.70 -33.92 26.23
CA SER A 392 -2.43 -34.33 24.85
C SER A 392 -3.65 -34.18 23.95
N ARG A 393 -3.43 -33.55 22.78
CA ARG A 393 -4.47 -33.37 21.75
C ARG A 393 -4.93 -34.70 21.16
N CYS A 394 -4.09 -35.73 21.26
CA CYS A 394 -4.37 -37.08 20.80
C CYS A 394 -5.05 -37.96 21.86
N ALA A 395 -5.35 -37.43 23.06
CA ALA A 395 -6.09 -38.19 24.07
C ALA A 395 -7.57 -38.35 23.70
N SER A 396 -8.18 -39.48 24.05
CA SER A 396 -9.62 -39.71 23.86
C SER A 396 -10.45 -39.18 25.05
N GLY A 397 -11.60 -38.56 24.78
CA GLY A 397 -12.57 -38.11 25.80
C GLY A 397 -13.23 -36.77 25.46
N MET A 398 -14.34 -36.43 26.14
CA MET A 398 -14.95 -35.10 26.05
C MET A 398 -14.12 -34.12 26.88
N PHE A 399 -13.65 -33.04 26.25
CA PHE A 399 -12.82 -32.03 26.91
C PHE A 399 -13.68 -30.87 27.39
N GLY A 400 -13.63 -30.62 28.70
CA GLY A 400 -14.22 -29.45 29.34
C GLY A 400 -13.11 -28.70 30.08
N GLY A 401 -12.76 -27.52 29.59
CA GLY A 401 -11.84 -26.62 30.25
C GLY A 401 -11.87 -25.29 29.53
N GLY A 402 -12.39 -24.24 30.18
CA GLY A 402 -12.44 -22.89 29.62
C GLY A 402 -11.09 -22.16 29.63
N CYS A 403 -9.97 -22.89 29.72
CA CYS A 403 -8.64 -22.30 29.71
C CYS A 403 -8.22 -21.96 28.26
N PRO A 404 -7.55 -20.81 28.05
CA PRO A 404 -6.98 -20.46 26.75
C PRO A 404 -5.81 -21.40 26.40
N LEU A 405 -5.30 -21.32 25.16
CA LEU A 405 -4.09 -22.05 24.72
C LEU A 405 -2.98 -22.03 25.78
N SER A 406 -2.36 -23.18 26.02
CA SER A 406 -1.30 -23.31 27.02
C SER A 406 -0.02 -22.56 26.62
N LEU A 407 0.88 -22.37 27.57
CA LEU A 407 2.14 -21.67 27.34
C LEU A 407 2.95 -22.32 26.21
N VAL A 408 3.17 -23.64 26.27
CA VAL A 408 3.94 -24.38 25.25
C VAL A 408 3.28 -24.33 23.87
N GLU A 409 1.94 -24.31 23.80
CA GLU A 409 1.23 -24.18 22.52
C GLU A 409 1.42 -22.78 21.89
N ASN A 410 1.43 -21.72 22.70
CA ASN A 410 1.68 -20.37 22.18
C ASN A 410 3.14 -20.19 21.75
N ILE A 411 4.09 -20.84 22.43
CA ILE A 411 5.52 -20.80 22.07
C ILE A 411 5.76 -21.57 20.77
N ASP A 412 5.18 -22.77 20.63
CA ASP A 412 5.28 -23.59 19.41
C ASP A 412 4.71 -22.87 18.18
N LEU A 413 3.66 -22.07 18.36
CA LEU A 413 3.08 -21.22 17.32
C LEU A 413 3.82 -19.89 17.11
N ASP A 414 4.90 -19.63 17.85
CA ASP A 414 5.72 -18.41 17.79
C ASP A 414 4.92 -17.10 18.04
N LEU A 415 3.90 -17.16 18.91
CA LEU A 415 2.96 -16.05 19.13
C LEU A 415 3.30 -15.13 20.29
N ILE A 416 4.12 -15.58 21.24
CA ILE A 416 4.34 -14.90 22.51
C ILE A 416 5.82 -14.79 22.86
N THR A 417 6.12 -13.94 23.83
CA THR A 417 7.47 -13.83 24.37
C THR A 417 7.48 -13.62 25.88
N PHE A 418 8.53 -14.10 26.53
CA PHE A 418 8.70 -14.07 27.97
C PHE A 418 8.81 -12.63 28.50
N THR A 419 8.17 -12.38 29.64
CA THR A 419 8.27 -11.08 30.35
C THR A 419 8.68 -11.22 31.80
N GLY A 420 8.29 -12.29 32.48
CA GLY A 420 8.61 -12.49 33.90
C GLY A 420 7.97 -13.73 34.53
N ILE A 421 8.21 -13.93 35.82
CA ILE A 421 7.57 -14.98 36.63
C ILE A 421 6.22 -14.46 37.14
N ASN A 422 5.18 -15.29 37.08
CA ASN A 422 3.83 -14.94 37.51
C ASN A 422 3.66 -15.03 39.04
N GLY A 423 4.16 -14.04 39.76
CA GLY A 423 4.01 -13.95 41.21
C GLY A 423 2.62 -13.47 41.68
N GLU A 424 1.85 -12.83 40.79
CA GLU A 424 0.59 -12.17 41.13
C GLU A 424 -0.66 -13.00 40.78
N GLY A 425 -0.49 -14.16 40.15
CA GLY A 425 -1.60 -15.02 39.75
C GLY A 425 -2.41 -14.43 38.59
N ILE A 426 -1.76 -13.75 37.65
CA ILE A 426 -2.37 -13.18 36.45
C ILE A 426 -3.00 -14.30 35.60
N GLY A 427 -4.18 -14.07 35.02
CA GLY A 427 -4.85 -14.97 34.07
C GLY A 427 -5.96 -15.85 34.66
N THR A 428 -6.89 -16.28 33.81
CA THR A 428 -8.03 -17.16 34.20
C THR A 428 -7.56 -18.54 34.66
N CYS A 429 -6.49 -19.04 34.04
CA CYS A 429 -5.82 -20.28 34.40
C CYS A 429 -4.32 -19.92 34.56
N PRO A 430 -3.92 -19.38 35.72
CA PRO A 430 -2.58 -18.84 35.90
C PRO A 430 -1.54 -19.97 35.84
N GLY A 431 -0.50 -19.77 35.02
CA GLY A 431 0.68 -20.63 35.00
C GLY A 431 1.88 -19.96 35.68
N THR A 432 3.05 -20.57 35.53
CA THR A 432 4.28 -20.16 36.23
C THR A 432 4.84 -18.83 35.70
N TYR A 433 4.63 -18.55 34.42
CA TYR A 433 5.26 -17.43 33.72
C TYR A 433 4.23 -16.42 33.20
N THR A 434 4.71 -15.20 32.98
CA THR A 434 3.99 -14.13 32.29
C THR A 434 4.59 -13.90 30.91
N PHE A 435 3.74 -13.61 29.95
CA PHE A 435 4.10 -13.38 28.56
C PHE A 435 3.21 -12.31 27.94
N VAL A 436 3.68 -11.76 26.83
CA VAL A 436 2.96 -10.82 25.98
C VAL A 436 2.98 -11.34 24.53
N PRO A 437 2.12 -10.81 23.63
CA PRO A 437 2.26 -11.10 22.20
C PRO A 437 3.69 -10.81 21.74
N LYS A 438 4.22 -11.62 20.83
CA LYS A 438 5.63 -11.55 20.41
C LYS A 438 6.05 -10.16 19.97
N VAL A 439 5.19 -9.44 19.24
CA VAL A 439 5.40 -8.06 18.78
C VAL A 439 5.73 -7.06 19.90
N CYS A 440 5.33 -7.34 21.15
CA CYS A 440 5.58 -6.47 22.29
C CYS A 440 6.98 -6.62 22.91
N GLY A 441 7.69 -7.71 22.62
CA GLY A 441 9.04 -7.98 23.15
C GLY A 441 10.06 -8.43 22.10
N ASP A 442 9.66 -8.57 20.84
CA ASP A 442 10.54 -8.78 19.68
C ASP A 442 10.16 -7.78 18.58
N CYS A 443 10.91 -6.67 18.48
CA CYS A 443 10.63 -5.63 17.49
C CYS A 443 10.78 -6.10 16.04
N ARG A 444 11.43 -7.25 15.80
CA ARG A 444 11.67 -7.77 14.45
C ARG A 444 10.39 -8.24 13.74
N THR A 445 9.27 -8.31 14.45
CA THR A 445 7.96 -8.52 13.83
C THR A 445 7.47 -7.28 13.08
N LEU A 446 8.05 -6.11 13.33
CA LEU A 446 7.65 -4.82 12.74
C LEU A 446 8.77 -4.15 11.93
N GLY A 447 10.03 -4.55 12.10
CA GLY A 447 11.18 -3.98 11.39
C GLY A 447 12.40 -4.89 11.44
N ASP A 448 13.55 -4.34 11.09
CA ASP A 448 14.85 -5.03 11.12
C ASP A 448 15.69 -4.51 12.31
N ASN A 449 16.48 -5.38 12.94
CA ASN A 449 17.39 -5.00 14.02
C ASN A 449 18.75 -4.50 13.49
N VAL A 450 18.94 -4.44 12.17
CA VAL A 450 20.06 -3.77 11.51
C VAL A 450 19.81 -2.27 11.45
N VAL A 451 20.73 -1.50 12.02
CA VAL A 451 20.71 -0.03 11.95
C VAL A 451 21.03 0.39 10.51
N PRO A 452 20.18 1.21 9.85
CA PRO A 452 20.47 1.73 8.51
C PRO A 452 21.74 2.60 8.49
N ASP A 453 22.53 2.52 7.42
CA ASP A 453 23.82 3.23 7.31
C ASP A 453 23.69 4.76 7.39
N PHE A 454 22.54 5.31 6.97
CA PHE A 454 22.25 6.75 7.03
C PHE A 454 21.72 7.20 8.39
N TRP A 455 21.45 6.27 9.32
CA TRP A 455 20.75 6.59 10.56
C TRP A 455 21.62 7.40 11.52
N GLU A 456 21.10 8.55 11.95
CA GLU A 456 21.74 9.45 12.90
C GLU A 456 20.85 9.58 14.13
N GLU A 457 21.40 9.43 15.35
CA GLU A 457 20.67 9.56 16.63
C GLU A 457 20.46 11.01 17.09
#